data_AF-A0A5M7QAA3-F1
#
_entry.id   AF-A0A5M7QAA3-F1
#
_cell.length_a   1.000
_cell.length_b   1.000
_cell.length_c   1.000
_cell.angle_alpha   90.00
_cell.angle_beta   90.00
_cell.angle_gamma   90.00
#
_symmetry.space_group_name_H-M   'P 1'
#
loop_
_entity.id
_entity.type
_entity.pdbx_description
1 polymer ?
#
loop_
_entity_poly.entity_id
_entity_poly.type
_entity_poly.pdbx_seq_one_letter_code
_entity_poly.pdbx_strand_id
1 'polypeptide(L)' 'MKQYLDLMQHVLHEGTPKADRTGTGTLSIFGHQMRFNLQDGFPLVTTKKCHIRSIIHELLWFLKGDTNIGYLK' A
#
# COMPACT_ATOMS: atom_id res chain seq x y z
N MET A 1 -13.64 0.35 -0.46
CA MET A 1 -12.53 0.28 0.53
C MET A 1 -12.78 -0.65 1.72
N LYS A 2 -14.00 -1.17 1.95
CA LYS A 2 -14.25 -2.18 3.00
C LYS A 2 -13.32 -3.39 2.87
N GLN A 3 -13.08 -3.86 1.64
CA GLN A 3 -12.14 -4.96 1.33
C GLN A 3 -10.73 -4.75 1.91
N TYR A 4 -10.22 -3.51 1.91
CA TYR A 4 -8.92 -3.21 2.53
C TYR A 4 -8.97 -3.37 4.05
N LEU A 5 -10.04 -2.90 4.69
CA LEU A 5 -10.21 -3.02 6.15
C LEU A 5 -10.44 -4.48 6.56
N ASP A 6 -11.21 -5.23 5.78
CA ASP A 6 -11.42 -6.66 5.98
C ASP A 6 -10.09 -7.43 5.90
N LEU A 7 -9.22 -7.08 4.94
CA LEU A 7 -7.86 -7.62 4.87
C LEU A 7 -7.05 -7.28 6.12
N MET A 8 -7.06 -6.02 6.57
CA MET A 8 -6.32 -5.63 7.78
C MET A 8 -6.82 -6.43 9.00
N GLN A 9 -8.13 -6.59 9.17
CA GLN A 9 -8.70 -7.36 10.25
C GLN A 9 -8.28 -8.83 10.21
N HIS A 10 -8.30 -9.44 9.02
CA HIS A 10 -7.91 -10.83 8.83
C HIS A 10 -6.41 -11.05 9.12
N VAL A 11 -5.53 -10.14 8.69
CA VAL A 11 -4.09 -10.20 9.05
C VAL A 11 -3.87 -10.08 10.56
N LEU A 12 -4.64 -9.26 11.25
CA LEU A 12 -4.52 -9.09 12.70
C LEU A 12 -5.00 -10.32 13.48
N HIS A 13 -6.05 -10.99 13.00
CA HIS A 13 -6.63 -12.15 13.70
C HIS A 13 -5.94 -13.47 13.36
N GLU A 14 -5.57 -13.67 12.10
CA GLU A 14 -5.13 -14.97 11.58
C GLU A 14 -3.68 -14.94 11.06
N GLY A 15 -3.04 -13.76 11.07
CA GLY A 15 -1.67 -13.60 10.61
C GLY A 15 -0.67 -14.37 11.47
N THR A 16 0.32 -14.98 10.82
CA THR A 16 1.43 -15.65 11.49
C THR A 16 2.54 -14.64 11.80
N PRO A 17 3.04 -14.58 13.05
CA PRO A 17 4.19 -13.76 13.41
C PRO A 17 5.46 -14.19 12.66
N LYS A 18 6.21 -13.21 12.16
CA LYS A 18 7.50 -13.42 11.48
C LYS A 18 8.50 -12.35 11.87
N ALA A 19 9.76 -12.75 12.03
CA ALA A 19 10.87 -11.81 12.12
C ALA A 19 11.10 -11.15 10.74
N ASP A 20 11.56 -9.90 10.74
CA ASP A 20 11.89 -9.14 9.54
C ASP A 20 13.32 -8.58 9.59
N ARG A 21 13.79 -8.04 8.46
CA ARG A 21 15.15 -7.44 8.34
C ARG A 21 15.34 -6.22 9.25
N THR A 22 14.27 -5.56 9.67
CA THR A 22 14.32 -4.37 10.52
C THR A 22 14.31 -4.70 12.02
N GLY A 23 14.07 -5.95 12.38
CA GLY A 23 13.97 -6.40 13.77
C GLY A 23 12.67 -6.03 14.49
N THR A 24 11.70 -5.41 13.78
CA THR A 24 10.40 -5.03 14.37
C THR A 24 9.44 -6.21 14.42
N GLY A 25 9.46 -7.04 13.38
CA GLY A 25 8.56 -8.17 13.24
C GLY A 25 7.24 -7.80 12.56
N THR A 26 6.58 -8.81 12.00
CA THR A 26 5.35 -8.65 11.20
C THR A 26 4.34 -9.73 11.51
N LEU A 27 3.06 -9.43 11.30
CA LEU A 27 2.00 -10.44 11.11
C LEU A 27 1.74 -10.58 9.62
N SER A 28 1.65 -11.81 9.12
CA SER A 28 1.50 -12.04 7.68
C SER A 28 0.59 -13.22 7.36
N ILE A 29 -0.13 -13.08 6.26
CA ILE A 29 -0.86 -14.15 5.57
C ILE A 29 -0.27 -14.32 4.16
N PHE A 30 -0.55 -15.43 3.49
CA PHE A 30 -0.07 -15.67 2.13
C PHE A 30 -1.22 -15.64 1.12
N GLY A 31 -1.10 -14.78 0.11
CA GLY A 31 -2.06 -14.67 -0.98
C GLY A 31 -3.37 -14.01 -0.56
N HIS A 32 -3.63 -12.80 -1.06
CA HIS A 32 -4.92 -12.14 -0.92
C HIS A 32 -5.22 -11.32 -2.17
N GLN A 33 -6.49 -11.27 -2.58
CA GLN A 33 -6.90 -10.54 -3.78
C GLN A 33 -7.88 -9.43 -3.42
N MET A 34 -7.63 -8.23 -3.93
CA MET A 34 -8.58 -7.11 -3.94
C MET A 34 -8.91 -6.74 -5.38
N ARG A 35 -10.13 -6.26 -5.61
CA ARG A 35 -10.59 -5.75 -6.91
C ARG A 35 -11.35 -4.46 -6.69
N PHE A 36 -11.04 -3.45 -7.51
CA PHE A 36 -11.66 -2.14 -7.47
C PHE A 36 -12.13 -1.78 -8.89
N ASN A 37 -13.42 -1.44 -9.02
CA ASN A 37 -13.94 -0.89 -10.25
C ASN A 37 -13.62 0.61 -10.30
N LEU A 38 -12.81 1.03 -11.27
CA LEU A 38 -12.38 2.43 -11.39
C LEU A 38 -13.50 3.36 -11.89
N GLN A 39 -14.58 2.82 -12.45
CA GLN A 39 -15.77 3.62 -12.81
C GLN A 39 -16.52 4.12 -11.56
N ASP A 40 -16.41 3.39 -10.45
CA ASP A 40 -17.04 3.76 -9.17
C ASP A 40 -16.20 4.79 -8.39
N GLY A 41 -15.00 5.12 -8.89
CA GLY A 41 -14.08 6.09 -8.31
C GLY A 41 -12.66 5.55 -8.13
N PHE A 42 -11.77 6.43 -7.66
CA PHE A 42 -10.38 6.08 -7.42
C PHE A 42 -10.21 5.44 -6.03
N PRO A 43 -9.60 4.24 -5.89
CA PRO A 43 -9.54 3.48 -4.65
C PRO A 43 -8.48 4.00 -3.66
N LEU A 44 -8.57 5.28 -3.30
CA LEU A 44 -7.77 5.87 -2.23
C LEU A 44 -8.41 5.56 -0.88
N VAL A 45 -7.63 5.10 0.10
CA VAL A 45 -8.14 4.91 1.46
C VAL A 45 -8.58 6.26 2.05
N THR A 46 -9.76 6.29 2.66
CA THR A 46 -10.36 7.52 3.21
C THR A 46 -10.40 7.54 4.74
N THR A 47 -10.21 6.40 5.40
CA THR A 47 -10.15 6.28 6.87
C THR A 47 -8.89 6.90 7.48
N LYS A 48 -7.91 7.28 6.64
CA LYS A 48 -6.77 8.12 7.00
C LYS A 48 -6.39 8.97 5.80
N LYS A 49 -5.84 10.16 6.05
CA LYS A 49 -5.39 11.04 4.96
C LYS A 49 -4.14 10.48 4.27
N CYS A 50 -4.16 10.42 2.95
CA CYS A 50 -3.01 10.06 2.13
C CYS A 50 -2.33 11.29 1.53
N HIS A 51 -1.01 11.30 1.47
CA HIS A 51 -0.24 12.34 0.80
C HIS A 51 -0.09 12.05 -0.71
N ILE A 52 -1.15 12.31 -1.47
CA ILE A 52 -1.23 11.94 -2.90
C ILE A 52 -0.18 12.61 -3.78
N ARG A 53 0.29 13.81 -3.40
CA ARG A 53 1.31 14.55 -4.16
C ARG A 53 2.58 13.72 -4.33
N SER A 54 3.06 13.07 -3.25
CA SER A 54 4.25 12.20 -3.34
C SER A 54 4.03 11.03 -4.28
N ILE A 55 2.86 10.39 -4.23
CA ILE A 55 2.53 9.23 -5.08
C ILE A 55 2.55 9.62 -6.57
N ILE A 56 2.00 10.80 -6.92
CA ILE A 56 2.00 11.30 -8.29
C ILE A 56 3.43 11.61 -8.77
N HIS A 57 4.24 12.31 -7.96
CA HIS A 57 5.62 12.62 -8.33
C HIS A 57 6.48 11.36 -8.49
N GLU A 58 6.31 10.36 -7.63
CA GLU A 58 6.98 9.07 -7.76
C GLU A 58 6.58 8.35 -9.06
N LEU A 59 5.29 8.36 -9.43
CA LEU A 59 4.83 7.81 -10.71
C LEU A 59 5.45 8.53 -11.92
N LEU A 60 5.49 9.86 -11.90
CA LEU A 60 6.13 10.64 -12.97
C LEU A 60 7.63 10.35 -13.07
N TRP A 61 8.29 10.11 -11.95
CA TRP A 61 9.70 9.70 -11.91
C TRP A 61 9.90 8.31 -12.54
N PHE A 62 9.03 7.33 -12.23
CA PHE A 62 9.05 6.02 -12.89
C PHE A 62 8.87 6.14 -14.41
N LEU A 63 7.92 6.95 -14.87
CA LEU A 63 7.65 7.15 -16.30
C LEU A 63 8.83 7.81 -17.04
N LYS A 64 9.65 8.59 -16.34
CA LYS A 64 10.90 9.14 -16.88
C LYS A 64 12.03 8.10 -16.98
N GLY A 65 11.86 6.92 -16.36
CA GLY A 65 12.91 5.90 -16.27
C GLY A 65 14.11 6.34 -15.43
N ASP A 66 13.93 7.36 -14.58
CA ASP A 66 15.00 7.87 -13.73
C ASP A 66 15.16 6.97 -12.49
N THR A 67 16.39 6.81 -12.04
CA THR A 67 16.74 6.06 -10.82
C THR A 67 17.42 6.95 -9.77
N ASN A 68 17.65 8.23 -10.09
CA ASN A 68 18.19 9.23 -9.19
C ASN A 68 17.06 9.92 -8.40
N ILE A 69 17.17 9.94 -7.07
CA ILE A 69 16.17 10.56 -6.19
C ILE A 69 16.23 12.09 -6.11
N GLY A 70 17.13 12.75 -6.82
CA GLY A 70 17.29 14.21 -6.80
C GLY A 70 16.02 14.97 -7.21
N TYR A 71 15.19 14.40 -8.09
CA TYR A 71 13.88 14.93 -8.46
C TYR A 71 12.81 14.78 -7.35
N LEU A 72 12.98 13.80 -6.45
CA LEU A 72 12.01 13.45 -5.41
C LEU A 72 12.29 14.10 -4.04
N LYS A 73 13.48 14.68 -3.87
CA LYS A 73 13.89 15.41 -2.66
C LYS A 73 13.32 16.82 -2.66
#